data_AF-A0AAU4GVP3-F1
#
_entry.id   AF-A0AAU4GVP3-F1
#
_cell.length_a   1.000
_cell.length_b   1.000
_cell.length_c   1.000
_cell.angle_alpha   90.00
_cell.angle_beta   90.00
_cell.angle_gamma   90.00
#
_symmetry.space_group_name_H-M   'P 1'
#
loop_
_entity.id
_entity.type
_entity.pdbx_description
1 polymer ?
#
loop_
_entity_poly.entity_id
_entity_poly.type
_entity_poly.pdbx_seq_one_letter_code
_entity_poly.pdbx_strand_id
1 'polypeptide(L)'
;MSSRDLGEITRIEDAALTVAAQAGNVASLGLLLERHRAGMRAVAVSVLGPGPDVDDVMQDAALTALRRVGDVRDPEAVGPWLRMIVRNHARSLLRGGGGASISGRSMICMCPPRNPVLSGGWSGTPCGTGSGRPSRS
;
A
#
# COMPACT_ATOMS: atom_id res chain seq x y z
N MET A 1 -14.67 17.27 -24.49
CA MET A 1 -14.39 16.70 -23.16
C MET A 1 -12.90 16.79 -22.90
N SER A 2 -12.50 17.51 -21.84
CA SER A 2 -11.09 17.83 -21.55
C SER A 2 -10.37 16.62 -20.94
N SER A 3 -9.10 16.39 -21.26
CA SER A 3 -8.31 15.27 -20.73
C SER A 3 -8.24 15.24 -19.19
N ARG A 4 -8.47 16.38 -18.52
CA ARG A 4 -8.56 16.48 -17.05
C ARG A 4 -9.82 15.82 -16.47
N ASP A 5 -10.94 15.88 -17.20
CA ASP A 5 -12.25 15.38 -16.78
C ASP A 5 -12.26 13.85 -16.65
N LEU A 6 -11.62 13.16 -17.59
CA LEU A 6 -11.47 11.70 -17.58
C LEU A 6 -10.65 11.19 -16.39
N GLY A 7 -9.64 11.97 -15.97
CA GLY A 7 -8.81 11.64 -14.82
C GLY A 7 -9.50 11.88 -13.47
N GLU A 8 -10.55 12.70 -13.45
CA GLU A 8 -11.39 12.93 -12.28
C GLU A 8 -12.46 11.84 -12.16
N ILE A 9 -13.14 11.50 -13.27
CA ILE A 9 -14.07 10.37 -13.34
C ILE A 9 -13.40 9.07 -12.89
N THR A 10 -12.17 8.82 -13.37
CA THR A 10 -11.36 7.66 -12.96
C THR A 10 -11.13 7.60 -11.46
N ARG A 11 -10.84 8.75 -10.82
CA ARG A 11 -10.62 8.81 -9.36
C ARG A 11 -11.90 8.58 -8.57
N ILE A 12 -13.02 9.12 -9.05
CA ILE A 12 -14.35 8.91 -8.44
C ILE A 12 -14.77 7.44 -8.53
N GLU A 13 -14.54 6.81 -9.69
CA GLU A 13 -14.79 5.38 -9.89
C GLU A 13 -13.90 4.52 -8.97
N ASP A 14 -12.61 4.84 -8.86
CA ASP A 14 -11.67 4.14 -7.97
C ASP A 14 -12.10 4.24 -6.49
N ALA A 15 -12.61 5.40 -6.08
CA ALA A 15 -13.16 5.61 -4.75
C ALA A 15 -14.40 4.73 -4.51
N ALA A 16 -15.34 4.69 -5.46
CA ALA A 16 -16.53 3.86 -5.37
C ALA A 16 -16.19 2.36 -5.30
N LEU A 17 -15.25 1.89 -6.12
CA LEU A 17 -14.76 0.51 -6.10
C LEU A 17 -14.09 0.16 -4.76
N THR A 18 -13.39 1.13 -4.15
CA THR A 18 -12.71 0.93 -2.86
C THR A 18 -13.73 0.75 -1.73
N VAL A 19 -14.79 1.58 -1.70
CA VAL A 19 -15.88 1.45 -0.73
C VAL A 19 -16.60 0.10 -0.88
N ALA A 20 -16.87 -0.32 -2.11
CA ALA A 20 -17.46 -1.64 -2.37
C ALA A 20 -16.54 -2.79 -1.90
N ALA A 21 -15.23 -2.67 -2.14
CA ALA A 21 -14.25 -3.64 -1.68
C ALA A 21 -14.17 -3.72 -0.15
N GLN A 22 -14.29 -2.60 0.55
CA GLN A 22 -14.37 -2.55 2.03
C GLN A 22 -15.60 -3.25 2.57
N ALA A 23 -16.73 -3.20 1.84
CA ALA A 23 -17.93 -3.94 2.16
C ALA A 23 -17.83 -5.46 1.86
N GLY A 24 -16.65 -5.93 1.43
CA GLY A 24 -16.39 -7.34 1.13
C GLY A 24 -16.59 -7.74 -0.34
N ASN A 25 -16.81 -6.77 -1.24
CA ASN A 25 -16.93 -7.05 -2.68
C ASN A 25 -15.54 -7.30 -3.30
N VAL A 26 -15.13 -8.57 -3.34
CA VAL A 26 -13.84 -9.01 -3.90
C VAL A 26 -13.70 -8.66 -5.39
N ALA A 27 -14.80 -8.66 -6.15
CA ALA A 27 -14.76 -8.29 -7.57
C ALA A 27 -14.39 -6.81 -7.77
N SER A 28 -14.85 -5.93 -6.89
CA SER A 28 -14.50 -4.50 -6.93
C SER A 28 -13.02 -4.27 -6.65
N LEU A 29 -12.44 -5.03 -5.70
CA LEU A 29 -11.00 -5.02 -5.47
C LEU A 29 -10.22 -5.54 -6.68
N GLY A 30 -10.70 -6.61 -7.32
CA GLY A 30 -10.07 -7.16 -8.52
C GLY A 30 -9.97 -6.14 -9.65
N LEU A 31 -11.04 -5.37 -9.90
CA LEU A 31 -11.06 -4.30 -10.89
C LEU A 31 -10.06 -3.18 -10.54
N LEU A 32 -10.00 -2.77 -9.28
CA LEU A 32 -9.02 -1.79 -8.79
C LEU A 32 -7.58 -2.25 -9.01
N LEU A 33 -7.29 -3.50 -8.64
CA LEU A 33 -5.96 -4.08 -8.83
C LEU A 33 -5.59 -4.15 -10.30
N GLU A 34 -6.51 -4.53 -11.17
CA GLU A 34 -6.25 -4.61 -12.61
C GLU A 34 -5.99 -3.22 -13.21
N ARG A 35 -6.80 -2.21 -12.84
CA ARG A 35 -6.62 -0.82 -13.29
C ARG A 35 -5.26 -0.26 -12.89
N HIS A 36 -4.81 -0.56 -11.67
CA HIS A 36 -3.53 -0.07 -11.14
C HIS A 36 -2.35 -1.01 -11.42
N ARG A 37 -2.58 -2.19 -12.02
CA ARG A 37 -1.58 -3.24 -12.25
C ARG A 37 -0.37 -2.72 -13.00
N ALA A 38 -0.57 -1.96 -14.07
CA ALA A 38 0.51 -1.40 -14.88
C ALA A 38 1.40 -0.44 -14.06
N GLY A 39 0.78 0.44 -13.25
CA GLY A 39 1.50 1.38 -12.39
C GLY A 39 2.22 0.68 -11.23
N MET A 40 1.62 -0.34 -10.65
CA MET A 40 2.22 -1.20 -9.63
C MET A 40 3.44 -1.93 -10.19
N ARG A 41 3.30 -2.57 -11.37
CA ARG A 41 4.39 -3.30 -12.01
C ARG A 41 5.55 -2.38 -12.38
N ALA A 42 5.28 -1.17 -12.88
CA ALA A 42 6.31 -0.18 -13.16
C ALA A 42 7.14 0.15 -11.91
N VAL A 43 6.49 0.30 -10.74
CA VAL A 43 7.18 0.50 -9.46
C VAL A 43 8.04 -0.71 -9.10
N ALA A 44 7.51 -1.93 -9.18
CA ALA A 44 8.28 -3.15 -8.89
C ALA A 44 9.53 -3.27 -9.78
N VAL A 45 9.35 -3.10 -11.10
CA VAL A 45 10.44 -3.14 -12.08
C VAL A 45 11.47 -2.05 -11.82
N SER A 46 11.06 -0.83 -11.44
CA SER A 46 12.01 0.24 -11.12
C SER A 46 12.87 -0.03 -9.88
N VAL A 47 12.40 -0.90 -8.96
CA VAL A 47 13.10 -1.22 -7.72
C VAL A 47 13.95 -2.49 -7.85
N LEU A 48 13.41 -3.53 -8.48
CA LEU A 48 14.05 -4.86 -8.57
C LEU A 48 14.74 -5.13 -9.92
N GLY A 49 14.39 -4.38 -10.97
CA GLY A 49 14.68 -4.74 -12.35
C GLY A 49 13.65 -5.72 -12.94
N PRO A 50 13.68 -5.96 -14.26
CA PRO A 50 12.82 -6.96 -14.90
C PRO A 50 13.27 -8.39 -14.52
N GLY A 51 12.36 -9.19 -13.98
CA GLY A 51 12.64 -10.56 -13.56
C GLY A 51 11.46 -11.24 -12.86
N PRO A 52 11.58 -12.52 -12.48
CA PRO A 52 10.52 -13.28 -11.80
C PRO A 52 10.12 -12.66 -10.44
N ASP A 53 11.07 -12.04 -9.74
CA ASP A 53 10.82 -11.37 -8.45
C ASP A 53 9.75 -10.27 -8.54
N VAL A 54 9.56 -9.66 -9.73
CA VAL A 54 8.51 -8.66 -9.97
C VAL A 54 7.13 -9.28 -9.85
N ASP A 55 6.93 -10.44 -10.47
CA ASP A 55 5.63 -11.10 -10.48
C ASP A 55 5.29 -11.64 -9.08
N ASP A 56 6.29 -12.14 -8.35
CA ASP A 56 6.15 -12.54 -6.94
C ASP A 56 5.74 -11.36 -6.05
N VAL A 57 6.42 -10.21 -6.19
CA VAL A 57 6.03 -8.99 -5.46
C VAL A 57 4.62 -8.52 -5.80
N MET A 58 4.23 -8.62 -7.07
CA MET A 58 2.89 -8.23 -7.51
C MET A 58 1.82 -9.14 -6.88
N GLN A 59 2.09 -10.44 -6.75
CA GLN A 59 1.21 -11.38 -6.06
C GLN A 59 1.13 -11.07 -4.55
N ASP A 60 2.26 -10.92 -3.87
CA ASP A 60 2.30 -10.60 -2.44
C ASP A 60 1.63 -9.25 -2.12
N ALA A 61 1.79 -8.28 -3.01
CA ALA A 61 1.12 -6.99 -2.93
C ALA A 61 -0.39 -7.11 -3.09
N ALA A 62 -0.88 -7.90 -4.06
CA ALA A 62 -2.30 -8.14 -4.25
C ALA A 62 -2.95 -8.83 -3.03
N LEU A 63 -2.27 -9.85 -2.47
CA LEU A 63 -2.72 -10.51 -1.25
C LEU A 63 -2.75 -9.57 -0.04
N THR A 64 -1.75 -8.68 0.05
CA THR A 64 -1.70 -7.66 1.11
C THR A 64 -2.80 -6.62 0.94
N ALA A 65 -3.10 -6.21 -0.29
CA ALA A 65 -4.20 -5.32 -0.59
C ALA A 65 -5.54 -5.95 -0.19
N LEU A 66 -5.78 -7.22 -0.53
CA LEU A 66 -6.99 -7.94 -0.11
C LEU A 66 -7.18 -7.97 1.41
N ARG A 67 -6.11 -8.22 2.17
CA ARG A 67 -6.17 -8.25 3.64
C ARG A 67 -6.35 -6.88 4.28
N ARG A 68 -5.90 -5.80 3.64
CA ARG A 68 -5.83 -4.45 4.22
C ARG A 68 -6.75 -3.43 3.56
N VAL A 69 -7.55 -3.83 2.57
CA VAL A 69 -8.48 -2.91 1.90
C VAL A 69 -9.48 -2.28 2.89
N GLY A 70 -9.87 -3.03 3.93
CA GLY A 70 -10.71 -2.54 5.03
C GLY A 70 -10.07 -1.43 5.87
N ASP A 71 -8.74 -1.31 5.88
CA ASP A 71 -8.02 -0.29 6.65
C ASP A 71 -7.83 1.02 5.86
N VAL A 72 -8.25 1.07 4.60
CA VAL A 72 -8.08 2.25 3.75
C VAL A 72 -9.02 3.36 4.21
N ARG A 73 -8.46 4.43 4.78
CA ARG A 73 -9.25 5.58 5.27
C ARG A 73 -9.70 6.53 4.18
N ASP A 74 -8.94 6.59 3.08
CA ASP A 74 -9.19 7.49 1.96
C ASP A 74 -9.33 6.67 0.67
N PRO A 75 -10.56 6.48 0.18
CA PRO A 75 -10.85 5.75 -1.06
C PRO A 75 -10.22 6.37 -2.31
N GLU A 76 -10.01 7.69 -2.34
CA GLU A 76 -9.41 8.38 -3.50
C GLU A 76 -7.89 8.14 -3.58
N ALA A 77 -7.26 7.82 -2.44
CA ALA A 77 -5.82 7.57 -2.33
C ALA A 77 -5.43 6.09 -2.56
N VAL A 78 -6.33 5.25 -3.08
CA VAL A 78 -6.08 3.82 -3.29
C VAL A 78 -4.91 3.55 -4.26
N GLY A 79 -4.77 4.32 -5.33
CA GLY A 79 -3.67 4.18 -6.28
C GLY A 79 -2.28 4.38 -5.65
N PRO A 80 -2.01 5.52 -4.98
CA PRO A 80 -0.81 5.72 -4.18
C PRO A 80 -0.58 4.66 -3.10
N TRP A 81 -1.65 4.20 -2.43
CA TRP A 81 -1.58 3.16 -1.41
C TRP A 81 -1.11 1.81 -1.99
N LEU A 82 -1.66 1.38 -3.14
CA LEU A 82 -1.24 0.16 -3.84
C LEU A 82 0.24 0.20 -4.26
N ARG A 83 0.68 1.34 -4.81
CA ARG A 83 2.10 1.54 -5.18
C ARG A 83 3.02 1.50 -3.95
N MET A 84 2.56 1.99 -2.80
CA MET A 84 3.30 1.92 -1.55
C MET A 84 3.46 0.48 -1.05
N ILE A 85 2.40 -0.34 -1.13
CA ILE A 85 2.47 -1.78 -0.81
C ILE A 85 3.55 -2.47 -1.65
N VAL A 86 3.51 -2.28 -2.98
CA VAL A 86 4.50 -2.86 -3.90
C VAL A 86 5.91 -2.43 -3.55
N ARG A 87 6.13 -1.13 -3.32
CA ARG A 87 7.44 -0.59 -2.97
C ARG A 87 7.99 -1.18 -1.68
N ASN A 88 7.12 -1.44 -0.69
CA ASN A 88 7.52 -2.04 0.58
C ASN A 88 7.95 -3.50 0.40
N HIS A 89 7.20 -4.28 -0.38
CA HIS A 89 7.55 -5.67 -0.71
C HIS A 89 8.85 -5.76 -1.50
N ALA A 90 9.00 -4.95 -2.55
CA ALA A 90 10.24 -4.88 -3.33
C ALA A 90 11.46 -4.51 -2.47
N ARG A 91 11.33 -3.51 -1.58
CA ARG A 91 12.39 -3.16 -0.63
C ARG A 91 12.66 -4.26 0.40
N SER A 92 11.64 -5.03 0.78
CA SER A 92 11.80 -6.14 1.71
C SER A 92 12.66 -7.24 1.09
N LEU A 93 12.43 -7.58 -0.19
CA LEU A 93 13.27 -8.53 -0.92
C LEU A 93 14.73 -8.07 -1.03
N LEU A 94 14.96 -6.79 -1.35
CA LEU A 94 16.32 -6.23 -1.42
C LEU A 94 17.05 -6.25 -0.07
N ARG A 95 16.34 -6.03 1.03
CA ARG A 95 16.93 -6.09 2.39
C ARG A 95 17.13 -7.51 2.89
N GLY A 96 16.37 -8.47 2.35
CA GLY A 96 16.42 -9.88 2.73
C GLY A 96 17.51 -10.70 2.04
N GLY A 97 18.14 -10.18 0.98
CA GLY A 97 19.30 -10.81 0.35
C GLY A 97 19.05 -12.23 -0.16
N GLY A 98 18.24 -12.37 -1.23
CA GLY A 98 18.12 -13.60 -2.01
C GLY A 98 17.13 -14.63 -1.46
N GLY A 99 16.02 -14.80 -2.19
CA GLY A 99 15.20 -16.02 -2.14
C GLY A 99 14.61 -16.39 -0.78
N ALA A 100 13.64 -15.63 -0.28
CA ALA A 100 12.74 -16.16 0.73
C ALA A 100 11.34 -15.58 0.51
N SER A 101 10.43 -16.45 0.08
CA SER A 101 8.98 -16.19 0.00
C SER A 101 8.50 -15.46 1.26
N ILE A 102 7.98 -14.24 1.07
CA ILE A 102 7.50 -13.33 2.13
C ILE A 102 6.07 -13.70 2.58
N SER A 103 5.74 -15.00 2.54
CA SER A 103 4.54 -15.50 3.19
C SER A 103 4.77 -15.59 4.70
N GLY A 104 4.53 -14.49 5.40
CA GLY A 104 4.44 -14.47 6.86
C GLY A 104 5.59 -13.78 7.57
N ARG A 105 5.77 -12.47 7.35
CA ARG A 105 6.42 -11.65 8.37
C ARG A 105 5.65 -10.35 8.58
N SER A 106 4.90 -10.36 9.67
CA SER A 106 4.37 -9.17 10.31
C SER A 106 5.53 -8.22 10.65
N MET A 107 5.18 -6.94 10.73
CA MET A 107 5.93 -5.88 11.40
C MET A 107 6.88 -5.05 10.52
N ILE A 108 6.27 -4.14 9.75
CA ILE A 108 6.79 -2.77 9.72
C ILE A 108 5.61 -1.86 10.06
N CYS A 109 5.67 -1.24 11.23
CA CYS A 109 4.93 -0.03 11.55
C CYS A 109 5.47 1.12 10.68
N MET A 110 5.27 1.05 9.37
CA MET A 110 5.46 2.20 8.51
C MET A 110 4.15 2.97 8.56
N CYS A 111 4.11 4.01 9.38
CA CYS A 111 3.15 5.09 9.21
C CYS A 111 3.17 5.46 7.72
N PRO A 112 2.03 5.38 7.00
CA PRO A 112 1.98 5.83 5.62
C PRO A 112 2.51 7.27 5.54
N PRO A 113 3.28 7.66 4.50
CA PRO A 113 3.65 9.05 4.34
C PRO A 113 2.36 9.88 4.30
N ARG A 114 2.24 10.83 5.23
CA ARG A 114 1.21 11.87 5.25
C ARG A 114 1.02 12.38 3.82
N ASN A 115 -0.17 12.19 3.25
CA ASN A 115 -0.60 13.01 2.14
C ASN A 115 -0.80 14.43 2.71
N PRO A 116 -0.06 15.47 2.26
CA PRO A 116 -0.14 16.80 2.87
C PRO A 116 -1.35 17.61 2.41
N VAL A 117 -2.32 17.05 1.69
CA VAL A 117 -3.51 17.79 1.24
C VAL A 117 -4.70 17.52 2.16
N LEU A 118 -4.57 17.80 3.46
CA LEU A 118 -5.70 18.13 4.35
C LEU A 118 -5.16 19.02 5.49
N SER A 119 -5.48 20.31 5.42
CA SER A 119 -5.22 21.32 6.43
C SER A 119 -6.07 21.03 7.68
N GLY A 120 -5.58 20.15 8.56
CA GLY A 120 -6.21 19.85 9.84
C GLY A 120 -5.20 19.21 10.79
N GLY A 121 -4.80 19.97 11.82
CA GLY A 121 -3.72 19.58 12.74
C GLY A 121 -4.00 18.27 13.48
N TRP A 122 -3.07 17.33 13.39
CA TRP A 122 -3.03 16.15 14.27
C TRP A 122 -2.42 16.58 15.62
N SER A 123 -3.23 16.65 16.67
CA SER A 123 -2.81 16.69 18.09
C SER A 123 -2.96 15.30 18.71
N GLY A 124 -1.90 14.50 18.67
CA GLY A 124 -1.91 13.16 19.26
C GLY A 124 -0.48 12.71 19.52
N THR A 125 -0.19 12.40 20.78
CA THR A 125 1.12 12.08 21.31
C THR A 125 1.67 10.77 20.72
N PRO A 126 2.95 10.69 20.32
CA PRO A 126 3.55 9.40 19.96
C PRO A 126 3.63 8.49 21.19
N CYS A 127 3.34 7.22 20.96
CA CYS A 127 3.43 6.14 21.91
C CYS A 127 4.87 5.92 22.42
N GLY A 128 5.05 5.99 23.74
CA GLY A 128 5.88 5.08 24.51
C GLY A 128 7.41 5.25 24.48
N THR A 129 7.94 6.29 25.12
CA THR A 129 9.29 6.23 25.69
C THR A 129 9.23 5.49 27.03
N GLY A 130 9.32 4.16 26.99
CA GLY A 130 9.55 3.34 28.18
C GLY A 130 11.03 3.38 28.59
N SER A 131 11.43 4.39 29.35
CA SER A 131 12.76 4.45 29.96
C SER A 131 12.80 3.65 31.27
N GLY A 132 12.99 2.33 31.17
CA GLY A 132 13.32 1.49 32.32
C GLY A 132 14.83 1.42 32.52
N ARG A 133 15.37 2.17 33.49
CA ARG A 133 16.73 1.99 34.02
C ARG A 133 16.78 0.71 34.87
N PRO A 134 17.81 -0.14 34.78
CA PRO A 134 18.04 -1.16 35.78
C PRO A 134 18.69 -0.53 37.03
N SER A 135 17.99 -0.59 38.17
CA SER A 135 18.58 -0.36 39.49
C SER A 135 19.41 -1.57 39.89
N ARG A 136 20.70 -1.33 40.12
CA ARG A 136 21.66 -2.27 40.68
C ARG A 136 21.48 -2.27 42.20
N SER A 137 21.23 -3.44 42.79
CA SER A 137 21.47 -3.75 44.20
C SER A 137 22.17 -5.10 44.27
#